data_AF-A0A914AVD6-F1
#
_entry.id   AF-A0A914AVD6-F1
#
_cell.length_a   1.000
_cell.length_b   1.000
_cell.length_c   1.000
_cell.angle_alpha   90.00
_cell.angle_beta   90.00
_cell.angle_gamma   90.00
#
_symmetry.space_group_name_H-M   'P 1'
#
loop_
_entity.id
_entity.type
_entity.pdbx_description
1 polymer ?
#
loop_
_entity_poly.entity_id
_entity_poly.type
_entity_poly.pdbx_seq_one_letter_code
_entity_poly.pdbx_strand_id
1 'polypeptide(L)'
;MSNYIRCRGTNSKKLPSCLTVTFSGPNVRAASVVLDNSVTTRDKARSKFQALKRLGLPAKHSLAFLFSCVGRGRHFYQAEDVESGAFHEVFPDTPLVGFFGGGEYGCDNFTLGRSVQESADQDSADLRHRNELNKLQNLEKWFTCVVIACCHLAE
;
A
#
# COMPACT_ATOMS: atom_id res chain seq x y z
N MET A 1 5.80 6.67 26.24
CA MET A 1 6.65 5.49 25.93
C MET A 1 6.19 4.95 24.58
N SER A 2 6.94 5.19 23.50
CA SER A 2 6.59 4.69 22.17
C SER A 2 7.56 3.57 21.80
N ASN A 3 7.06 2.34 21.75
CA ASN A 3 7.83 1.15 21.40
C ASN A 3 7.82 1.00 19.87
N TYR A 4 8.84 1.52 19.19
CA TYR A 4 9.05 1.22 17.78
C TYR A 4 10.11 0.12 17.64
N ILE A 5 9.83 -0.87 16.80
CA ILE A 5 10.75 -1.97 16.49
C ILE A 5 11.91 -1.39 15.65
N ARG A 6 13.02 -1.10 16.32
CA ARG A 6 14.26 -0.65 15.68
C ARG A 6 15.05 -1.88 15.21
N CYS A 7 14.95 -2.23 13.93
CA CYS A 7 15.85 -3.21 13.32
C CYS A 7 17.31 -2.72 13.43
N ARG A 8 18.11 -3.40 14.27
CA ARG A 8 19.56 -3.17 14.35
C ARG A 8 20.23 -3.74 13.11
N GLY A 9 20.95 -2.90 12.36
CA GLY A 9 21.67 -3.33 11.17
C GLY A 9 22.88 -4.19 11.52
N THR A 10 22.96 -5.40 10.98
CA THR A 10 24.18 -6.20 10.92
C THR A 10 24.93 -5.92 9.62
N ASN A 11 26.26 -6.01 9.66
CA ASN A 11 27.19 -5.63 8.61
C ASN A 11 27.30 -6.71 7.51
N SER A 12 26.17 -7.12 6.94
CA SER A 12 26.10 -8.09 5.85
C SER A 12 25.38 -7.47 4.66
N LYS A 13 25.80 -7.79 3.43
CA LYS A 13 25.24 -7.23 2.18
C LYS A 13 23.71 -7.33 2.23
N LYS A 14 23.02 -6.19 2.40
CA LYS A 14 21.56 -6.15 2.51
C LYS A 14 20.95 -6.61 1.19
N LEU A 15 20.47 -7.85 1.16
CA LEU A 15 19.46 -8.23 0.17
C LEU A 15 18.22 -7.37 0.45
N PRO A 16 17.58 -6.79 -0.58
CA PRO A 16 16.31 -6.10 -0.39
C PRO A 16 15.29 -7.10 0.17
N SER A 17 14.86 -6.89 1.41
CA SER A 17 13.75 -7.63 2.00
C SER A 17 12.45 -7.02 1.50
N CYS A 18 11.71 -7.74 0.67
CA CYS A 18 10.39 -7.33 0.20
C CYS A 18 9.31 -7.99 1.07
N LEU A 19 8.29 -7.22 1.47
CA LEU A 19 7.07 -7.73 2.09
C LEU A 19 5.93 -7.52 1.10
N THR A 20 5.27 -8.61 0.70
CA THR A 20 4.05 -8.57 -0.11
C THR A 20 2.86 -8.96 0.76
N VAL A 21 1.79 -8.17 0.68
CA VAL A 21 0.52 -8.46 1.36
C VAL A 21 -0.57 -8.64 0.29
N THR A 22 -1.24 -9.79 0.31
CA THR A 22 -2.33 -10.12 -0.62
C THR A 22 -3.57 -10.54 0.16
N PHE A 23 -4.71 -9.98 -0.22
CA PHE A 23 -6.03 -10.39 0.28
C PHE A 23 -6.78 -11.10 -0.85
N SER A 24 -7.25 -12.32 -0.61
CA SER A 24 -7.94 -13.13 -1.61
C SER A 24 -9.06 -13.96 -0.98
N GLY A 25 -10.12 -14.20 -1.75
CA GLY A 25 -11.25 -15.03 -1.37
C GLY A 25 -12.50 -14.68 -2.20
N PRO A 26 -13.51 -15.57 -2.25
CA PRO A 26 -14.72 -15.37 -3.05
C PRO A 26 -15.47 -14.07 -2.73
N ASN A 27 -15.36 -13.63 -1.49
CA ASN A 27 -16.07 -12.48 -0.94
C ASN A 27 -15.11 -11.33 -0.54
N VAL A 28 -13.89 -11.35 -1.06
CA VAL A 28 -12.89 -10.30 -0.81
C VAL A 28 -12.91 -9.31 -1.95
N ARG A 29 -13.13 -8.04 -1.62
CA ARG A 29 -12.88 -6.92 -2.53
C ARG A 29 -11.77 -6.08 -1.94
N ALA A 30 -10.71 -5.86 -2.70
CA ALA A 30 -9.60 -5.04 -2.27
C ALA A 30 -9.28 -4.00 -3.33
N ALA A 31 -8.81 -2.83 -2.88
CA ALA A 31 -8.18 -1.87 -3.76
C ALA A 31 -6.98 -1.25 -3.06
N SER A 32 -5.96 -0.89 -3.85
CA SER A 32 -4.77 -0.21 -3.37
C SER A 32 -4.50 1.07 -4.14
N VAL A 33 -3.87 2.02 -3.45
CA VAL A 33 -3.35 3.25 -4.06
C VAL A 33 -1.94 3.54 -3.54
N VAL A 34 -1.10 4.03 -4.43
CA VAL A 34 0.25 4.50 -4.16
C VAL A 34 0.27 6.03 -4.15
N LEU A 35 0.76 6.58 -3.04
CA LEU A 35 1.11 7.99 -2.90
C LEU A 35 2.59 8.15 -3.26
N ASP A 36 2.87 8.40 -4.53
CA ASP A 36 4.22 8.64 -5.06
C ASP A 36 4.85 9.96 -4.56
N ASN A 37 6.07 10.26 -5.00
CA ASN A 37 6.82 11.44 -4.60
C ASN A 37 6.20 12.78 -5.06
N SER A 38 5.20 12.75 -5.95
CA SER A 38 4.49 13.96 -6.41
C SER A 38 3.40 14.40 -5.43
N VAL A 39 2.98 13.49 -4.54
CA VAL A 39 1.96 13.71 -3.50
C VAL A 39 2.62 14.39 -2.30
N THR A 40 2.98 15.67 -2.43
CA THR A 40 3.74 16.45 -1.43
C THR A 40 2.88 17.21 -0.43
N THR A 41 1.55 17.16 -0.54
CA THR A 41 0.63 17.91 0.32
C THR A 41 -0.53 17.04 0.81
N ARG A 42 -1.13 17.45 1.94
CA ARG A 42 -2.32 16.82 2.51
C ARG A 42 -3.46 16.73 1.48
N ASP A 43 -3.71 17.80 0.74
CA ASP A 43 -4.78 17.85 -0.27
C ASP A 43 -4.57 16.86 -1.42
N LYS A 44 -3.33 16.68 -1.87
CA LYS A 44 -3.01 15.67 -2.88
C LYS A 44 -3.20 14.25 -2.33
N ALA A 45 -2.77 13.99 -1.10
CA ALA A 45 -3.00 12.69 -0.44
C ALA A 45 -4.50 12.40 -0.31
N ARG A 46 -5.27 13.37 0.16
CA ARG A 46 -6.73 13.32 0.24
C ARG A 46 -7.37 13.05 -1.12
N SER A 47 -6.89 13.69 -2.18
CA SER A 47 -7.41 13.50 -3.54
C SER A 47 -7.21 12.06 -4.05
N LYS A 48 -6.06 11.44 -3.73
CA LYS A 48 -5.80 10.02 -4.02
C LYS A 48 -6.73 9.10 -3.23
N PHE A 49 -6.97 9.37 -1.94
CA PHE A 49 -7.94 8.61 -1.15
C PHE A 49 -9.38 8.79 -1.63
N GLN A 50 -9.76 9.98 -2.11
CA GLN A 50 -11.06 10.18 -2.75
C GLN A 50 -11.21 9.35 -4.02
N ALA A 51 -10.13 9.20 -4.81
CA ALA A 51 -10.13 8.30 -5.96
C ALA A 51 -10.38 6.84 -5.55
N LEU A 52 -9.73 6.39 -4.48
CA LEU A 52 -9.96 5.07 -3.90
C LEU A 52 -11.40 4.92 -3.39
N LYS A 53 -11.97 5.94 -2.75
CA LYS A 53 -13.35 5.91 -2.23
C LYS A 53 -14.40 5.77 -3.34
N ARG A 54 -14.14 6.37 -4.51
CA ARG A 54 -15.04 6.27 -5.68
C ARG A 54 -15.21 4.84 -6.21
N LEU A 55 -14.36 3.91 -5.81
CA LEU A 55 -14.48 2.49 -6.16
C LEU A 55 -15.62 1.78 -5.43
N GLY A 56 -16.27 2.41 -4.44
CA GLY A 56 -17.46 1.87 -3.79
C GLY A 56 -17.16 0.67 -2.88
N LEU A 57 -15.99 0.68 -2.22
CA LEU A 57 -15.70 -0.26 -1.14
C LEU A 57 -16.61 0.04 0.06
N PRO A 58 -17.26 -0.96 0.67
CA PRO A 58 -18.11 -0.76 1.85
C PRO A 58 -17.26 -0.29 3.03
N ALA A 59 -17.77 0.59 3.87
CA ALA A 59 -17.08 0.91 5.13
C ALA A 59 -17.19 -0.26 6.14
N LYS A 60 -18.37 -0.89 6.20
CA LYS A 60 -18.64 -2.05 7.07
C LYS A 60 -17.84 -3.27 6.60
N HIS A 61 -17.17 -3.95 7.52
CA HIS A 61 -16.31 -5.11 7.25
C HIS A 61 -15.08 -4.81 6.36
N SER A 62 -14.64 -3.55 6.35
CA SER A 62 -13.37 -3.15 5.73
C SER A 62 -12.28 -2.90 6.75
N LEU A 63 -11.05 -3.23 6.38
CA LEU A 63 -9.83 -2.90 7.09
C LEU A 63 -8.85 -2.25 6.11
N ALA A 64 -8.25 -1.14 6.52
CA ALA A 64 -7.25 -0.43 5.74
C ALA A 64 -5.85 -0.65 6.31
N PHE A 65 -4.89 -0.90 5.42
CA PHE A 65 -3.48 -1.02 5.72
C PHE A 65 -2.74 0.17 5.10
N LEU A 66 -1.94 0.88 5.90
CA LEU A 66 -1.13 2.00 5.44
C LEU A 66 0.35 1.74 5.76
N PHE A 67 1.15 1.61 4.71
CA PHE A 67 2.59 1.41 4.81
C PHE A 67 3.27 2.66 4.27
N SER A 68 3.82 3.48 5.17
CA SER A 68 4.34 4.81 4.84
C SER A 68 5.84 4.89 5.04
N CYS A 69 6.55 5.42 4.05
CA CYS A 69 7.98 5.67 4.17
C CYS A 69 8.27 6.61 5.35
N VAL A 70 9.21 6.23 6.22
CA VAL A 70 9.68 7.05 7.36
C VAL A 70 10.14 8.45 6.93
N GLY A 71 10.51 8.64 5.66
CA GLY A 71 10.87 9.94 5.10
C GLY A 71 9.69 10.86 4.81
N ARG A 72 8.45 10.35 4.70
CA ARG A 72 7.33 11.16 4.18
C ARG A 72 6.78 12.16 5.18
N GLY A 73 6.71 11.84 6.47
CA GLY A 73 6.19 12.73 7.50
C GLY A 73 7.00 14.03 7.67
N ARG A 74 7.82 14.10 8.71
CA ARG A 74 8.56 15.33 9.04
C ARG A 74 9.53 15.80 7.95
N HIS A 75 10.09 14.91 7.14
CA HIS A 75 11.12 15.30 6.16
C HIS A 75 10.55 15.75 4.82
N PHE A 76 9.37 15.28 4.43
CA PHE A 76 8.81 15.56 3.10
C PHE A 76 7.54 16.41 3.19
N TYR A 77 6.58 16.08 4.07
CA TYR A 77 5.43 16.95 4.32
C TYR A 77 5.73 18.09 5.30
N GLN A 78 6.86 18.04 6.03
CA GLN A 78 7.14 18.95 7.15
C GLN A 78 6.07 18.90 8.27
N ALA A 79 5.33 17.79 8.36
CA ALA A 79 4.26 17.58 9.33
C ALA A 79 4.10 16.08 9.65
N GLU A 80 3.54 15.78 10.82
CA GLU A 80 3.20 14.41 11.23
C GLU A 80 1.77 14.06 10.82
N ASP A 81 1.48 12.76 10.73
CA ASP A 81 0.13 12.20 10.54
C ASP A 81 -0.66 12.77 9.35
N VAL A 82 0.04 13.21 8.30
CA VAL A 82 -0.58 13.82 7.12
C VAL A 82 -1.41 12.81 6.34
N GLU A 83 -0.85 11.62 6.11
CA GLU A 83 -1.51 10.57 5.30
C GLU A 83 -2.59 9.84 6.09
N SER A 84 -2.31 9.48 7.35
CA SER A 84 -3.30 8.88 8.25
C SER A 84 -4.46 9.85 8.52
N GLY A 85 -4.18 11.14 8.76
CA GLY A 85 -5.19 12.17 8.91
C GLY A 85 -6.05 12.35 7.65
N ALA A 86 -5.41 12.51 6.49
CA ALA A 86 -6.14 12.63 5.21
C ALA A 86 -6.96 11.37 4.88
N PHE A 87 -6.49 10.18 5.30
CA PHE A 87 -7.24 8.94 5.16
C PHE A 87 -8.52 8.98 6.00
N HIS A 88 -8.44 9.33 7.29
CA HIS A 88 -9.60 9.37 8.18
C HIS A 88 -10.64 10.42 7.79
N GLU A 89 -10.23 11.53 7.16
CA GLU A 89 -11.16 12.50 6.56
C GLU A 89 -12.01 11.87 5.43
N VAL A 90 -11.47 10.88 4.71
CA VAL A 90 -12.15 10.22 3.59
C VAL A 90 -12.87 8.94 4.04
N PHE A 91 -12.29 8.17 4.96
CA PHE A 91 -12.79 6.89 5.47
C PHE A 91 -12.90 6.92 7.00
N PRO A 92 -13.86 7.67 7.58
CA PRO A 92 -13.96 7.85 9.03
C PRO A 92 -14.25 6.56 9.80
N ASP A 93 -15.01 5.64 9.19
CA ASP A 93 -15.46 4.40 9.85
C ASP A 93 -14.61 3.16 9.50
N THR A 94 -13.54 3.34 8.73
CA THR A 94 -12.65 2.23 8.34
C THR A 94 -11.43 2.21 9.25
N PRO A 95 -11.23 1.14 10.04
CA PRO A 95 -10.02 0.99 10.85
C PRO A 95 -8.77 1.04 9.98
N LEU A 96 -7.78 1.81 10.42
CA LEU A 96 -6.50 1.97 9.74
C LEU A 96 -5.40 1.36 10.61
N VAL A 97 -4.68 0.39 10.06
CA VAL A 97 -3.52 -0.24 10.70
C VAL A 97 -2.31 -0.15 9.77
N GLY A 98 -1.11 -0.24 10.33
CA GLY A 98 0.08 -0.10 9.50
C GLY A 98 1.35 0.14 10.28
N PHE A 99 2.42 0.43 9.54
CA PHE A 99 3.70 0.79 10.11
C PHE A 99 4.45 1.74 9.17
N PHE A 100 5.42 2.45 9.74
CA PHE A 100 6.36 3.23 8.94
C PHE A 100 7.54 2.35 8.52
N GLY A 101 7.92 2.34 7.26
CA GLY A 101 9.01 1.52 6.73
C GLY A 101 10.06 2.35 6.00
N GLY A 102 11.07 1.69 5.42
CA GLY A 102 12.08 2.34 4.61
C GLY A 102 12.18 1.68 3.24
N GLY A 103 11.57 2.28 2.23
CA GLY A 103 11.62 1.79 0.84
C GLY A 103 10.50 0.81 0.52
N GLU A 104 9.26 1.26 0.70
CA GLU A 104 8.04 0.54 0.35
C GLU A 104 7.95 0.28 -1.16
N TYR A 105 7.31 -0.83 -1.52
CA TYR A 105 6.94 -1.19 -2.88
C TYR A 105 5.42 -1.40 -2.97
N GLY A 106 4.81 -1.05 -4.10
CA GLY A 106 3.36 -1.00 -4.24
C GLY A 106 2.95 -0.61 -5.64
N CYS A 107 1.78 -1.07 -6.04
CA CYS A 107 1.14 -0.73 -7.29
C CYS A 107 -0.31 -0.31 -7.02
N ASP A 108 -0.82 0.60 -7.85
CA ASP A 108 -2.26 0.87 -7.90
C ASP A 108 -2.95 -0.40 -8.40
N ASN A 109 -3.86 -0.94 -7.60
CA ASN A 109 -4.69 -2.07 -8.00
C ASN A 109 -6.15 -1.75 -7.66
N PHE A 110 -6.96 -1.62 -8.70
CA PHE A 110 -8.38 -1.29 -8.56
C PHE A 110 -9.29 -2.50 -8.82
N THR A 111 -8.78 -3.72 -8.62
CA THR A 111 -9.52 -4.96 -8.92
C THR A 111 -10.62 -5.23 -7.89
N LEU A 112 -11.83 -4.77 -8.21
CA LEU A 112 -13.04 -5.25 -7.53
C LEU A 112 -13.39 -6.66 -8.00
N GLY A 113 -12.92 -7.69 -7.28
CA GLY A 113 -13.54 -9.01 -7.21
C GLY A 113 -13.98 -9.67 -8.52
N ARG A 114 -13.29 -9.46 -9.64
CA ARG A 114 -13.51 -10.28 -10.85
C ARG A 114 -12.65 -11.53 -10.73
N SER A 115 -13.29 -12.68 -10.94
CA SER A 115 -12.64 -13.99 -11.01
C SER A 115 -11.48 -13.95 -12.00
N VAL A 116 -10.26 -14.08 -11.48
CA VAL A 116 -9.05 -14.25 -12.31
C VAL A 116 -9.13 -15.65 -12.91
N GLN A 117 -9.37 -15.73 -14.21
CA GLN A 117 -9.24 -16.96 -14.96
C GLN A 117 -7.74 -17.19 -15.19
N GLU A 118 -7.21 -18.25 -14.59
CA GLU A 118 -5.82 -18.67 -14.75
C GLU A 118 -5.58 -19.15 -16.19
N SER A 119 -4.57 -18.58 -16.85
CA SER A 119 -3.90 -19.24 -17.96
C SER A 119 -2.40 -19.21 -17.68
N ALA A 120 -1.86 -20.40 -17.42
CA ALA A 120 -0.46 -20.68 -17.18
C ALA A 120 0.37 -20.48 -18.45
N ASP A 121 1.54 -19.84 -18.33
CA ASP A 121 2.63 -19.91 -19.31
C ASP A 121 3.98 -19.72 -18.58
N GLN A 122 4.61 -20.85 -18.23
CA GLN A 122 5.72 -20.93 -17.27
C GLN A 122 7.10 -20.49 -17.82
N ASP A 123 7.32 -20.39 -19.14
CA ASP A 123 8.64 -20.05 -19.71
C ASP A 123 8.90 -18.55 -19.92
N SER A 124 7.84 -17.73 -19.89
CA SER A 124 7.93 -16.26 -20.00
C SER A 124 8.17 -15.57 -18.65
N ALA A 125 8.06 -16.33 -17.55
CA ALA A 125 8.08 -15.82 -16.20
C ALA A 125 9.47 -15.31 -15.78
N ASP A 126 10.56 -15.95 -16.22
CA ASP A 126 11.90 -15.68 -15.68
C ASP A 126 12.58 -14.42 -16.27
N LEU A 127 12.37 -14.15 -17.57
CA LEU A 127 12.79 -12.91 -18.24
C LEU A 127 11.91 -11.71 -17.85
N ARG A 128 10.60 -11.94 -17.67
CA ARG A 128 9.69 -10.93 -17.09
C ARG A 128 10.07 -10.64 -15.64
N HIS A 129 10.39 -11.66 -14.85
CA HIS A 129 10.81 -11.50 -13.46
C HIS A 129 12.08 -10.66 -13.35
N ARG A 130 13.10 -10.90 -14.18
CA ARG A 130 14.31 -10.06 -14.20
C ARG A 130 14.07 -8.62 -14.66
N ASN A 131 13.25 -8.39 -15.69
CA ASN A 131 12.90 -7.03 -16.13
C ASN A 131 12.01 -6.29 -15.11
N GLU A 132 11.11 -7.00 -14.45
CA GLU A 132 10.29 -6.45 -13.36
C GLU A 132 11.14 -6.17 -12.12
N LEU A 133 12.10 -7.04 -11.74
CA LEU A 133 13.06 -6.75 -10.66
C LEU A 133 13.90 -5.49 -10.95
N ASN A 134 14.34 -5.29 -12.19
CA ASN A 134 15.05 -4.07 -12.60
C ASN A 134 14.15 -2.83 -12.65
N LYS A 135 12.85 -2.98 -12.94
CA LYS A 135 11.84 -1.91 -12.75
C LYS A 135 11.60 -1.62 -11.28
N LEU A 136 11.47 -2.64 -10.43
CA LEU A 136 11.28 -2.51 -8.98
C LEU A 136 12.48 -1.81 -8.32
N GLN A 137 13.71 -2.04 -8.83
CA GLN A 137 14.89 -1.30 -8.39
C GLN A 137 14.84 0.20 -8.74
N ASN A 138 14.09 0.57 -9.80
CA ASN A 138 13.87 1.95 -10.24
C ASN A 138 12.54 2.55 -9.75
N LEU A 139 11.68 1.76 -9.08
CA LEU A 139 10.53 2.31 -8.38
C LEU A 139 11.03 3.17 -7.24
N GLU A 140 10.68 4.45 -7.31
CA GLU A 140 11.12 5.50 -6.41
C GLU A 140 10.91 5.07 -4.96
N LYS A 141 11.95 5.16 -4.13
CA LYS A 141 11.97 4.56 -2.77
C LYS A 141 11.17 5.36 -1.71
N TRP A 142 10.24 6.21 -2.14
CA TRP A 142 9.65 7.27 -1.29
C TRP A 142 8.14 7.39 -1.49
N PHE A 143 7.41 6.30 -1.29
CA PHE A 143 5.96 6.33 -1.40
C PHE A 143 5.27 5.67 -0.21
N THR A 144 3.97 5.90 -0.16
CA THR A 144 3.06 5.23 0.76
C THR A 144 2.12 4.34 -0.04
N CYS A 145 1.94 3.10 0.40
CA CYS A 145 0.92 2.22 -0.14
C CYS A 145 -0.24 2.11 0.85
N VAL A 146 -1.46 2.32 0.37
CA VAL A 146 -2.68 2.08 1.14
C VAL A 146 -3.49 0.99 0.47
N VAL A 147 -3.88 -0.04 1.24
CA VAL A 147 -4.73 -1.15 0.78
C VAL A 147 -5.97 -1.18 1.63
N ILE A 148 -7.16 -1.13 1.03
CA ILE A 148 -8.43 -1.37 1.72
C ILE A 148 -8.94 -2.73 1.27
N ALA A 149 -9.14 -3.63 2.23
CA ALA A 149 -9.74 -4.94 1.99
C ALA A 149 -11.10 -5.01 2.71
N CYS A 150 -12.14 -5.37 1.96
CA CYS A 150 -13.47 -5.64 2.44
C CYS A 150 -13.75 -7.14 2.35
N CYS A 151 -14.19 -7.74 3.45
CA CYS A 151 -14.68 -9.11 3.47
C CYS A 151 -16.19 -9.10 3.64
N HIS A 152 -16.95 -9.65 2.69
CA HIS A 152 -18.36 -9.90 2.91
C HIS A 152 -18.51 -11.19 3.72
N LEU A 153 -19.03 -11.07 4.94
CA LEU A 153 -19.48 -12.23 5.70
C LEU A 153 -20.86 -12.59 5.18
N ALA A 154 -21.02 -13.78 4.62
CA ALA A 154 -22.36 -14.32 4.37
C ALA A 154 -23.03 -14.50 5.73
N GLU A 155 -24.11 -13.75 5.98
CA GLU A 155 -25.01 -13.96 7.12
C GLU A 155 -25.84 -15.23 6.92
#